data_AF-H0H1M6-F1
#
_entry.id   AF-H0H1M6-F1
#
_cell.length_a   1.000
_cell.length_b   1.000
_cell.length_c   1.000
_cell.angle_alpha   90.00
_cell.angle_beta   90.00
_cell.angle_gamma   90.00
#
_symmetry.space_group_name_H-M   'P 1'
#
loop_
_entity.id
_entity.type
_entity.pdbx_description
1 polymer ?
#
loop_
_entity_poly.entity_id
_entity_poly.type
_entity_poly.pdbx_seq_one_letter_code
_entity_poly.pdbx_strand_id
1 'polypeptide(L)'
;MASQIPGIAYKIPDLDAYIVVSAYSAADEKLLKPLACVQVMLSNGRTVQTQYLSWNLVILSILGIMLSVFYSLQGYTATSTRLASYSMSLVLYFQNLAILAMISVSFLPPIVAAWTQNFQWSMGIIKIDFMQRLFDWYILATSGFPTVVYHNREVLSISVQKRELDNKAISASSNLNGIESSQKDGLLYTSNLKNSKDYLSKILVLRGIKRVSYKAGIELSNFFLTGFSFFIVFILVVVIGFITFKISLKLLDRFKIKSTKYSFFHVNWSTLLQGTLYRVIFIIYSEISLLSLWEFTQKDSAAALVEAIIVFILTTALLSSAGIRIWRQMLKSKKFFGHQSYLLFGNTEFLNKFGFLYSQFKSTKVWWLMITFAYMLIRSVLVGALQTHGKSQSVGVFLTEAIYLTLLCWTRPYMDKITNIFNITIHSLNLVNAFFFLFFSNLFQQPIAVSSFMGIVFFF
;
A
#
# COMPACT_ATOMS: atom_id res chain seq x y z
N MET A 1 -7.52 41.91 4.18
CA MET A 1 -7.36 40.47 4.49
C MET A 1 -6.30 39.78 3.65
N ALA A 2 -6.22 39.98 2.31
CA ALA A 2 -5.21 39.31 1.47
C ALA A 2 -3.74 39.63 1.82
N SER A 3 -3.46 40.82 2.37
CA SER A 3 -2.11 41.25 2.79
C SER A 3 -1.57 40.58 4.05
N GLN A 4 -2.41 39.88 4.83
CA GLN A 4 -2.00 39.15 6.04
C GLN A 4 -1.59 37.70 5.76
N ILE A 5 -1.78 37.23 4.52
CA ILE A 5 -1.41 35.87 4.11
C ILE A 5 0.05 35.88 3.65
N PRO A 6 0.96 35.13 4.30
CA PRO A 6 2.36 35.11 3.90
C PRO A 6 2.52 34.57 2.48
N GLY A 7 3.40 35.20 1.67
CA GLY A 7 3.59 34.87 0.25
C GLY A 7 3.92 33.40 -0.04
N ILE A 8 4.50 32.69 0.93
CA ILE A 8 4.81 31.26 0.86
C ILE A 8 3.53 30.40 0.73
N ALA A 9 2.41 30.84 1.30
CA ALA A 9 1.13 30.13 1.27
C ALA A 9 0.57 29.95 -0.16
N TYR A 10 0.96 30.83 -1.09
CA TYR A 10 0.58 30.73 -2.50
C TYR A 10 1.49 29.79 -3.31
N LYS A 11 2.64 29.39 -2.77
CA LYS A 11 3.64 28.55 -3.47
C LYS A 11 3.59 27.09 -3.06
N ILE A 12 3.44 26.80 -1.76
CA ILE A 12 3.48 25.43 -1.23
C ILE A 12 2.18 24.68 -1.62
N PRO A 13 2.26 23.57 -2.37
CA PRO A 13 1.09 22.76 -2.71
C PRO A 13 0.51 22.05 -1.48
N ASP A 14 -0.81 21.78 -1.51
CA ASP A 14 -1.54 21.11 -0.43
C ASP A 14 -1.26 21.73 0.96
N LEU A 15 -1.27 23.07 1.00
CA LEU A 15 -1.03 23.82 2.23
C LEU A 15 -2.09 23.49 3.28
N ASP A 16 -1.61 23.16 4.48
CA ASP A 16 -2.43 22.87 5.64
C ASP A 16 -2.81 24.17 6.37
N ALA A 17 -3.75 24.92 5.80
CA ALA A 17 -4.24 26.18 6.35
C ALA A 17 -5.77 26.15 6.52
N TYR A 18 -6.27 26.84 7.54
CA TYR A 18 -7.72 26.97 7.78
C TYR A 18 -8.03 28.34 8.36
N ILE A 19 -9.25 28.80 8.11
CA ILE A 19 -9.83 29.98 8.74
C ILE A 19 -10.87 29.50 9.73
N VAL A 20 -10.87 30.08 10.92
CA VAL A 20 -11.92 29.89 11.92
C VAL A 20 -12.72 31.17 11.99
N VAL A 21 -14.01 31.07 11.67
CA VAL A 21 -14.98 32.14 11.84
C VAL A 21 -15.80 31.80 13.09
N SER A 22 -15.52 32.52 14.16
CA SER A 22 -16.28 32.40 15.41
C SER A 22 -17.31 33.52 15.48
N ALA A 23 -18.58 33.16 15.69
CA ALA A 23 -19.67 34.11 15.93
C ALA A 23 -19.91 34.24 17.44
N TYR A 24 -20.04 35.47 17.92
CA TYR A 24 -20.27 35.78 19.33
C TYR A 24 -21.62 36.45 19.51
N SER A 25 -22.18 36.40 20.72
CA SER A 25 -23.38 37.17 21.06
C SER A 25 -23.05 38.66 21.02
N ALA A 26 -23.99 39.49 20.55
CA ALA A 26 -23.85 40.94 20.62
C ALA A 26 -23.71 41.45 22.07
N ALA A 27 -24.19 40.69 23.06
CA ALA A 27 -24.06 41.01 24.47
C ALA A 27 -22.69 40.65 25.08
N ASP A 28 -21.85 39.88 24.37
CA ASP A 28 -20.52 39.48 24.83
C ASP A 28 -19.45 40.39 24.22
N GLU A 29 -19.31 41.60 24.77
CA GLU A 29 -18.30 42.59 24.33
C GLU A 29 -16.85 42.09 24.45
N LYS A 30 -16.62 41.09 25.32
CA LYS A 30 -15.28 40.53 25.57
C LYS A 30 -14.95 39.33 24.68
N LEU A 31 -15.87 38.92 23.79
CA LEU A 31 -15.69 37.79 22.86
C LEU A 31 -15.21 36.53 23.58
N LEU A 32 -15.72 36.27 24.79
CA LEU A 32 -15.25 35.16 25.63
C LEU A 32 -15.94 33.85 25.25
N LYS A 33 -17.20 33.91 24.80
CA LYS A 33 -18.03 32.74 24.52
C LYS A 33 -18.56 32.76 23.08
N PRO A 34 -17.93 32.01 22.15
CA PRO A 34 -18.47 31.88 20.80
C PRO A 34 -19.77 31.07 20.82
N LEU A 35 -20.81 31.59 20.16
CA LEU A 35 -22.09 30.91 19.93
C LEU A 35 -22.02 29.91 18.78
N ALA A 36 -21.19 30.20 17.77
CA ALA A 36 -20.94 29.30 16.65
C ALA A 36 -19.48 29.40 16.19
N CYS A 37 -18.94 28.32 15.66
CA CYS A 37 -17.58 28.24 15.14
C CYS A 37 -17.59 27.47 13.83
N VAL A 38 -17.26 28.14 12.73
CA VAL A 38 -17.17 27.54 11.40
C VAL A 38 -15.69 27.50 11.01
N GLN A 39 -15.19 26.30 10.73
CA GLN A 39 -13.84 26.10 10.22
C GLN A 39 -13.87 25.82 8.73
N VAL A 40 -13.13 26.61 7.96
CA VAL A 40 -13.00 26.44 6.50
C VAL A 40 -11.55 26.13 6.19
N MET A 41 -11.30 25.03 5.48
CA MET A 41 -9.97 24.68 4.98
C MET A 41 -9.62 25.56 3.79
N LEU A 42 -8.43 26.16 3.81
CA LEU A 42 -7.90 26.94 2.71
C LEU A 42 -7.08 26.04 1.80
N SER A 43 -7.30 26.19 0.50
CA SER A 43 -6.45 25.58 -0.53
C SER A 43 -6.08 26.64 -1.55
N ASN A 44 -4.82 26.60 -2.00
CA ASN A 44 -4.32 27.44 -3.09
C ASN A 44 -4.51 26.79 -4.47
N GLY A 45 -5.25 25.68 -4.54
CA GLY A 45 -5.53 24.94 -5.78
C GLY A 45 -4.35 24.14 -6.34
N ARG A 46 -3.17 24.20 -5.71
CA ARG A 46 -1.99 23.42 -6.10
C ARG A 46 -1.92 22.14 -5.29
N THR A 47 -1.70 21.01 -5.96
CA THR A 47 -1.55 19.71 -5.31
C THR A 47 -0.34 18.97 -5.84
N VAL A 48 0.31 18.20 -4.97
CA VAL A 48 1.39 17.26 -5.32
C VAL A 48 0.82 15.99 -5.97
N GLN A 49 -0.45 15.69 -5.75
CA GLN A 49 -1.11 14.57 -6.39
C GLN A 49 -1.35 14.89 -7.87
N THR A 50 -0.55 14.31 -8.76
CA THR A 50 -0.66 14.54 -10.19
C THR A 50 -0.72 13.24 -10.96
N GLN A 51 -1.66 13.18 -11.89
CA GLN A 51 -1.83 12.02 -12.77
C GLN A 51 -0.58 11.80 -13.64
N TYR A 52 0.09 12.87 -14.07
CA TYR A 52 1.32 12.82 -14.86
C TYR A 52 2.44 12.06 -14.16
N LEU A 53 2.73 12.37 -12.89
CA LEU A 53 3.76 11.67 -12.13
C LEU A 53 3.42 10.18 -11.99
N SER A 54 2.18 9.88 -11.63
CA SER A 54 1.71 8.51 -11.43
C SER A 54 1.91 7.65 -12.68
N TRP A 55 1.49 8.13 -13.86
CA TRP A 55 1.66 7.37 -15.12
C TRP A 55 3.10 7.18 -15.55
N ASN A 56 3.98 8.17 -15.33
CA ASN A 56 5.41 8.00 -15.62
C ASN A 56 6.04 6.89 -14.76
N LEU A 57 5.66 6.81 -13.48
CA LEU A 57 6.12 5.75 -12.57
C LEU A 57 5.57 4.37 -12.97
N VAL A 58 4.32 4.30 -13.44
CA VAL A 58 3.72 3.08 -14.00
C VAL A 58 4.53 2.60 -15.21
N ILE A 59 4.79 3.49 -16.18
CA ILE A 59 5.55 3.16 -17.40
C ILE A 59 6.95 2.66 -17.05
N LEU A 60 7.65 3.35 -16.15
CA LEU A 60 8.98 2.96 -15.68
C LEU A 60 8.97 1.55 -15.06
N SER A 61 7.96 1.26 -14.23
CA SER A 61 7.84 -0.03 -13.54
C SER A 61 7.52 -1.17 -14.51
N ILE A 62 6.57 -0.94 -15.44
CA ILE A 62 6.23 -1.90 -16.49
C ILE A 62 7.45 -2.18 -17.38
N LEU A 63 8.19 -1.15 -17.79
CA LEU A 63 9.38 -1.31 -18.61
C LEU A 63 10.46 -2.13 -17.89
N GLY A 64 10.68 -1.87 -16.59
CA GLY A 64 11.60 -2.67 -15.77
C GLY A 64 11.19 -4.15 -15.66
N ILE A 65 9.90 -4.42 -15.44
CA ILE A 65 9.37 -5.79 -15.39
C ILE A 65 9.51 -6.46 -16.76
N MET A 66 9.11 -5.80 -17.84
CA MET A 66 9.15 -6.34 -19.20
C MET A 66 10.57 -6.69 -19.64
N LEU A 67 11.55 -5.81 -19.37
CA LEU A 67 12.96 -6.13 -19.64
C LEU A 67 13.41 -7.35 -18.82
N SER A 68 13.04 -7.44 -17.53
CA SER A 68 13.39 -8.59 -16.70
C SER A 68 12.83 -9.90 -17.24
N VAL A 69 11.59 -9.88 -17.75
CA VAL A 69 10.94 -11.04 -18.37
C VAL A 69 11.64 -11.38 -19.68
N PHE A 70 11.86 -10.40 -20.57
CA PHE A 70 12.50 -10.61 -21.86
C PHE A 70 13.87 -11.30 -21.75
N TYR A 71 14.72 -10.85 -20.82
CA TYR A 71 16.01 -11.49 -20.58
C TYR A 71 15.88 -12.88 -19.96
N SER A 72 14.86 -13.12 -19.13
CA SER A 72 14.64 -14.44 -18.56
C SER A 72 14.12 -15.49 -19.56
N LEU A 73 13.45 -15.06 -20.63
CA LEU A 73 13.01 -15.94 -21.72
C LEU A 73 14.19 -16.53 -22.52
N GLN A 74 15.36 -15.87 -22.48
CA GLN A 74 16.60 -16.35 -23.11
C GLN A 74 17.37 -17.33 -22.21
N GLY A 75 16.96 -17.51 -20.95
CA GLY A 75 17.60 -18.39 -19.97
C GLY A 75 17.98 -17.68 -18.66
N TYR A 76 18.25 -18.48 -17.62
CA TYR A 76 18.69 -17.98 -16.32
C TYR A 76 20.14 -17.50 -16.37
N THR A 77 20.32 -16.22 -16.69
CA THR A 77 21.61 -15.53 -16.64
C THR A 77 21.72 -14.67 -15.39
N ALA A 78 22.94 -14.38 -14.93
CA ALA A 78 23.16 -13.45 -13.82
C ALA A 78 22.52 -12.07 -14.08
N THR A 79 22.51 -11.63 -15.34
CA THR A 79 21.86 -10.39 -15.79
C THR A 79 20.34 -10.42 -15.58
N SER A 80 19.68 -11.51 -15.96
CA SER A 80 18.23 -11.67 -15.78
C SER A 80 17.84 -11.61 -14.29
N THR A 81 18.62 -12.27 -13.42
CA THR A 81 18.40 -12.29 -11.97
C THR A 81 18.58 -10.91 -11.34
N ARG A 82 19.63 -10.16 -11.72
CA ARG A 82 19.85 -8.79 -11.21
C ARG A 82 18.72 -7.85 -11.60
N LEU A 83 18.33 -7.88 -12.87
CA LEU A 83 17.27 -7.01 -13.38
C LEU A 83 15.91 -7.35 -12.75
N ALA A 84 15.64 -8.64 -12.56
CA ALA A 84 14.45 -9.10 -11.85
C ALA A 84 14.44 -8.63 -10.38
N SER A 85 15.57 -8.68 -9.69
CA SER A 85 15.69 -8.20 -8.32
C SER A 85 15.46 -6.68 -8.21
N TYR A 86 16.09 -5.86 -9.06
CA TYR A 86 15.90 -4.40 -9.02
C TYR A 86 14.48 -3.96 -9.36
N SER A 87 13.89 -4.52 -10.42
CA SER A 87 12.50 -4.23 -10.79
C SER A 87 11.53 -4.59 -9.66
N MET A 88 11.73 -5.74 -9.02
CA MET A 88 10.91 -6.20 -7.91
C MET A 88 11.06 -5.32 -6.67
N SER A 89 12.28 -5.01 -6.24
CA SER A 89 12.52 -4.13 -5.09
C SER A 89 11.94 -2.72 -5.29
N LEU A 90 11.98 -2.20 -6.51
CA LEU A 90 11.39 -0.90 -6.85
C LEU A 90 9.86 -0.92 -6.77
N VAL A 91 9.20 -1.96 -7.29
CA VAL A 91 7.74 -2.10 -7.16
C VAL A 91 7.34 -2.25 -5.70
N LEU A 92 8.05 -3.08 -4.92
CA LEU A 92 7.80 -3.25 -3.49
C LEU A 92 8.01 -1.94 -2.71
N TYR A 93 8.92 -1.06 -3.14
CA TYR A 93 9.08 0.27 -2.57
C TYR A 93 7.87 1.18 -2.83
N PHE A 94 7.34 1.21 -4.06
CA PHE A 94 6.12 1.98 -4.35
C PHE A 94 4.91 1.44 -3.59
N GLN A 95 4.80 0.12 -3.50
CA GLN A 95 3.82 -0.54 -2.66
C GLN A 95 3.98 -0.14 -1.19
N ASN A 96 5.21 -0.03 -0.69
CA ASN A 96 5.48 0.41 0.66
C ASN A 96 4.94 1.83 0.93
N LEU A 97 5.13 2.76 0.00
CA LEU A 97 4.57 4.12 0.10
C LEU A 97 3.04 4.12 0.07
N ALA A 98 2.43 3.30 -0.77
CA ALA A 98 0.98 3.15 -0.84
C ALA A 98 0.39 2.60 0.46
N ILE A 99 1.03 1.58 1.05
CA ILE A 99 0.64 0.97 2.33
C ILE A 99 0.82 1.96 3.49
N LEU A 100 1.87 2.79 3.49
CA LEU A 100 2.04 3.84 4.51
C LEU A 100 0.86 4.82 4.49
N ALA A 101 0.38 5.21 3.30
CA ALA A 101 -0.80 6.09 3.17
C ALA A 101 -2.06 5.54 3.87
N MET A 102 -2.15 4.21 3.95
CA MET A 102 -3.26 3.47 4.54
C MET A 102 -3.19 3.37 6.07
N ILE A 103 -2.10 3.79 6.72
CA ILE A 103 -2.02 3.82 8.19
C ILE A 103 -3.05 4.82 8.75
N SER A 104 -3.82 4.37 9.74
CA SER A 104 -4.90 5.10 10.41
C SER A 104 -4.36 6.10 11.43
N VAL A 105 -3.51 6.99 10.94
CA VAL A 105 -2.88 8.01 11.74
C VAL A 105 -3.89 9.09 12.18
N SER A 106 -3.74 9.58 13.43
CA SER A 106 -4.55 10.66 14.01
C SER A 106 -4.62 11.89 13.13
N PHE A 107 -3.46 12.36 12.64
CA PHE A 107 -3.32 13.55 11.79
C PHE A 107 -2.26 13.32 10.71
N LEU A 108 -2.66 13.17 9.44
CA LEU A 108 -1.71 13.06 8.33
C LEU A 108 -1.73 14.35 7.50
N PRO A 109 -0.61 15.10 7.42
CA PRO A 109 -0.56 16.34 6.66
C PRO A 109 -1.08 16.18 5.21
N PRO A 110 -1.88 17.12 4.68
CA PRO A 110 -2.47 17.03 3.34
C PRO A 110 -1.46 16.77 2.23
N ILE A 111 -0.28 17.40 2.29
CA ILE A 111 0.83 17.19 1.34
C ILE A 111 1.35 15.75 1.33
N VAL A 112 1.50 15.13 2.51
CA VAL A 112 1.92 13.73 2.63
C VAL A 112 0.84 12.80 2.09
N ALA A 113 -0.42 13.10 2.42
CA ALA A 113 -1.55 12.35 1.92
C ALA A 113 -1.69 12.45 0.39
N ALA A 114 -1.38 13.60 -0.22
CA ALA A 114 -1.40 13.79 -1.67
C ALA A 114 -0.21 13.10 -2.37
N TRP A 115 1.00 13.24 -1.82
CA TRP A 115 2.18 12.59 -2.35
C TRP A 115 2.06 11.06 -2.35
N THR A 116 1.67 10.48 -1.21
CA THR A 116 1.51 9.02 -1.07
C THR A 116 0.36 8.47 -1.91
N GLN A 117 -0.64 9.29 -2.26
CA GLN A 117 -1.72 8.90 -3.16
C GLN A 117 -1.23 8.60 -4.58
N ASN A 118 -0.13 9.23 -5.05
CA ASN A 118 0.46 8.98 -6.37
C ASN A 118 0.97 7.53 -6.56
N PHE A 119 1.11 6.76 -5.47
CA PHE A 119 1.64 5.38 -5.51
C PHE A 119 0.55 4.32 -5.38
N GLN A 120 -0.73 4.70 -5.22
CA GLN A 120 -1.83 3.75 -5.01
C GLN A 120 -2.07 2.79 -6.18
N TRP A 121 -1.67 3.17 -7.40
CA TRP A 121 -1.68 2.28 -8.57
C TRP A 121 -0.85 1.00 -8.37
N SER A 122 0.20 1.05 -7.52
CA SER A 122 1.05 -0.12 -7.23
C SER A 122 0.35 -1.17 -6.36
N MET A 123 -0.76 -0.80 -5.72
CA MET A 123 -1.70 -1.65 -4.97
C MET A 123 -2.96 -1.97 -5.79
N GLY A 124 -2.95 -1.75 -7.11
CA GLY A 124 -4.14 -1.99 -7.95
C GLY A 124 -5.33 -1.07 -7.65
N ILE A 125 -5.17 -0.01 -6.86
CA ILE A 125 -6.25 0.91 -6.51
C ILE A 125 -6.37 1.97 -7.61
N ILE A 126 -7.09 1.63 -8.67
CA ILE A 126 -7.35 2.51 -9.80
C ILE A 126 -8.85 2.59 -10.05
N LYS A 127 -9.41 3.80 -10.05
CA LYS A 127 -10.83 4.00 -10.28
C LYS A 127 -11.16 3.82 -11.77
N ILE A 128 -12.05 2.88 -12.07
CA ILE A 128 -12.68 2.70 -13.38
C ILE A 128 -14.19 2.69 -13.17
N ASP A 129 -14.92 3.66 -13.73
CA ASP A 129 -16.34 3.87 -13.43
C ASP A 129 -17.23 2.66 -13.77
N PHE A 130 -16.91 1.93 -14.84
CA PHE A 130 -17.61 0.68 -15.16
C PHE A 130 -17.41 -0.39 -14.07
N MET A 131 -16.18 -0.56 -13.58
CA MET A 131 -15.88 -1.52 -12.51
C MET A 131 -16.59 -1.13 -11.22
N GLN A 132 -16.62 0.16 -10.87
CA GLN A 132 -17.32 0.63 -9.67
C GLN A 132 -18.82 0.30 -9.71
N ARG A 133 -19.49 0.53 -10.84
CA ARG A 133 -20.91 0.15 -11.02
C ARG A 133 -21.12 -1.38 -10.93
N LEU A 134 -20.18 -2.17 -11.45
CA LEU A 134 -20.22 -3.62 -11.36
C LEU A 134 -20.06 -4.10 -9.91
N PHE A 135 -19.18 -3.46 -9.15
CA PHE A 135 -18.98 -3.77 -7.73
C PHE A 135 -20.18 -3.38 -6.87
N ASP A 136 -20.78 -2.21 -7.10
CA ASP A 136 -22.01 -1.81 -6.42
C ASP A 136 -23.13 -2.84 -6.65
N TRP A 137 -23.30 -3.29 -7.89
CA TRP A 137 -24.24 -4.36 -8.23
C TRP A 137 -23.89 -5.67 -7.52
N TYR A 138 -22.61 -6.07 -7.53
CA TYR A 138 -22.15 -7.30 -6.91
C TYR A 138 -22.40 -7.31 -5.39
N ILE A 139 -22.09 -6.21 -4.71
CA ILE A 139 -22.30 -6.07 -3.27
C ILE A 139 -23.79 -6.13 -2.93
N LEU A 140 -24.64 -5.42 -3.68
CA LEU A 140 -26.09 -5.48 -3.51
C LEU A 140 -26.66 -6.88 -3.74
N ALA A 141 -26.21 -7.57 -4.81
CA ALA A 141 -26.66 -8.92 -5.14
C ALA A 141 -26.26 -9.96 -4.09
N THR A 142 -25.21 -9.67 -3.30
CA THR A 142 -24.63 -10.59 -2.31
C THR A 142 -24.98 -10.20 -0.87
N SER A 143 -26.11 -9.52 -0.68
CA SER A 143 -26.65 -9.08 0.61
C SER A 143 -25.79 -8.08 1.39
N GLY A 144 -24.90 -7.35 0.70
CA GLY A 144 -24.15 -6.23 1.26
C GLY A 144 -24.86 -4.89 1.06
N PHE A 145 -24.39 -3.86 1.77
CA PHE A 145 -24.87 -2.49 1.62
C PHE A 145 -23.72 -1.59 1.12
N PRO A 146 -23.80 -1.05 -0.10
CA PRO A 146 -22.75 -0.16 -0.61
C PRO A 146 -22.73 1.16 0.16
N THR A 147 -21.53 1.62 0.52
CA THR A 147 -21.35 2.98 1.05
C THR A 147 -21.58 4.02 -0.05
N VAL A 148 -22.23 5.13 0.28
CA VAL A 148 -22.58 6.21 -0.65
C VAL A 148 -21.99 7.56 -0.24
N VAL A 149 -20.79 7.53 0.36
CA VAL A 149 -20.15 8.71 0.96
C VAL A 149 -19.49 9.57 -0.11
N TYR A 150 -18.81 8.96 -1.06
CA TYR A 150 -18.12 9.70 -2.12
C TYR A 150 -19.11 10.35 -3.11
N HIS A 151 -20.21 9.66 -3.43
CA HIS A 151 -21.26 10.21 -4.29
C HIS A 151 -21.94 11.43 -3.66
N ASN A 152 -22.20 11.40 -2.34
CA ASN A 152 -22.88 12.47 -1.60
C ASN A 152 -21.92 13.48 -0.94
N ARG A 153 -20.69 13.60 -1.42
CA ARG A 153 -19.65 14.46 -0.84
C ARG A 153 -20.02 15.95 -0.72
N GLU A 154 -20.98 16.42 -1.52
CA GLU A 154 -21.43 17.82 -1.53
C GLU A 154 -22.44 18.12 -0.42
N VAL A 155 -23.17 17.11 0.04
CA VAL A 155 -24.19 17.23 1.09
C VAL A 155 -23.65 16.82 2.46
N LEU A 156 -22.64 15.95 2.49
CA LEU A 156 -22.05 15.43 3.71
C LEU A 156 -20.95 16.36 4.25
N SER A 157 -20.98 16.61 5.56
CA SER A 157 -19.88 17.27 6.27
C SER A 157 -18.73 16.30 6.48
N ILE A 158 -17.86 16.18 5.48
CA ILE A 158 -16.71 15.27 5.49
C ILE A 158 -15.45 16.00 5.92
N SER A 159 -14.79 15.45 6.93
CA SER A 159 -13.46 15.84 7.33
C SER A 159 -12.49 14.72 6.99
N VAL A 160 -11.64 14.95 5.99
CA VAL A 160 -10.60 14.00 5.55
C VAL A 160 -9.47 13.88 6.60
N GLN A 161 -9.58 14.59 7.73
CA GLN A 161 -8.59 14.66 8.78
C GLN A 161 -9.17 15.29 10.06
N LYS A 162 -9.12 14.58 11.19
CA LYS A 162 -9.39 15.21 12.49
C LYS A 162 -8.09 15.77 13.06
N ARG A 163 -8.07 17.08 13.27
CA ARG A 163 -7.09 17.71 14.15
C ARG A 163 -7.58 17.50 15.59
N GLU A 164 -6.76 16.90 16.44
CA GLU A 164 -6.99 16.97 17.89
C GLU A 164 -6.77 18.44 18.26
N LEU A 165 -7.86 19.20 18.28
CA LEU A 165 -7.84 20.58 18.73
C LEU A 165 -7.51 20.53 20.22
N ASP A 166 -6.46 21.25 20.63
CA ASP A 166 -6.16 21.41 22.05
C ASP A 166 -7.44 21.90 22.74
N ASN A 167 -7.93 21.12 23.71
CA ASN A 167 -9.24 21.26 24.32
C ASN A 167 -9.48 22.66 24.93
N LYS A 168 -8.46 23.51 25.03
CA LYS A 168 -8.56 24.88 25.53
C LYS A 168 -9.52 25.79 24.74
N ALA A 169 -9.75 25.55 23.45
CA ALA A 169 -10.67 26.39 22.66
C ALA A 169 -12.14 25.94 22.71
N ILE A 170 -12.42 24.70 23.15
CA ILE A 170 -13.77 24.11 23.18
C ILE A 170 -14.24 23.85 24.63
N SER A 171 -13.36 23.94 25.62
CA SER A 171 -13.68 23.82 27.05
C SER A 171 -14.23 25.12 27.64
N ALA A 172 -15.34 25.63 27.11
CA ALA A 172 -16.14 26.66 27.78
C ALA A 172 -17.41 26.08 28.43
N SER A 173 -17.46 24.77 28.64
CA SER A 173 -18.56 24.10 29.36
C SER A 173 -18.17 22.75 29.97
N SER A 174 -17.29 22.74 30.97
CA SER A 174 -17.43 21.88 32.16
C SER A 174 -16.23 22.06 33.08
N ASN A 175 -16.44 22.81 34.16
CA ASN A 175 -15.66 22.63 35.38
C ASN A 175 -16.02 21.24 35.95
N LEU A 176 -15.23 20.21 35.63
CA LEU A 176 -15.07 19.06 36.50
C LEU A 176 -13.75 18.36 36.20
N ASN A 177 -13.06 18.01 37.27
CA ASN A 177 -11.74 17.40 37.34
C ASN A 177 -11.48 16.32 36.28
N GLY A 178 -10.23 16.26 35.84
CA GLY A 178 -9.78 15.42 34.74
C GLY A 178 -10.20 13.96 34.87
N ILE A 179 -10.66 13.41 33.75
CA ILE A 179 -10.67 11.99 33.36
C ILE A 179 -11.00 11.98 31.84
N GLU A 180 -10.06 11.45 31.05
CA GLU A 180 -10.27 10.71 29.80
C GLU A 180 -11.25 11.29 28.74
N SER A 181 -10.81 12.31 27.99
CA SER A 181 -11.55 12.82 26.82
C SER A 181 -11.34 11.99 25.54
N SER A 182 -11.59 10.68 25.60
CA SER A 182 -11.88 9.86 24.40
C SER A 182 -13.35 9.46 24.31
N GLN A 183 -14.16 9.76 25.33
CA GLN A 183 -15.55 9.27 25.43
C GLN A 183 -16.64 10.32 25.13
N LYS A 184 -16.31 11.62 24.94
CA LYS A 184 -17.27 12.69 24.59
C LYS A 184 -17.37 13.06 23.10
N ASP A 185 -16.54 12.47 22.23
CA ASP A 185 -16.48 12.83 20.80
C ASP A 185 -17.52 12.16 19.90
N GLY A 186 -18.21 11.11 20.37
CA GLY A 186 -19.17 10.34 19.56
C GLY A 186 -20.48 11.07 19.22
N LEU A 187 -20.72 12.24 19.83
CA LEU A 187 -21.93 13.03 19.63
C LEU A 187 -21.83 13.97 18.42
N LEU A 188 -20.62 14.44 18.09
CA LEU A 188 -20.36 15.38 16.98
C LEU A 188 -19.63 14.74 15.80
N TYR A 189 -18.91 13.65 16.03
CA TYR A 189 -18.08 13.00 15.02
C TYR A 189 -18.46 11.53 14.87
N THR A 190 -18.38 11.04 13.64
CA THR A 190 -18.48 9.60 13.34
C THR A 190 -17.37 9.19 12.38
N SER A 191 -16.89 7.96 12.52
CA SER A 191 -16.01 7.32 11.53
C SER A 191 -16.72 6.17 10.82
N ASN A 192 -18.01 5.96 11.09
CA ASN A 192 -18.80 4.88 10.54
C ASN A 192 -19.49 5.35 9.24
N LEU A 193 -19.11 4.75 8.11
CA LEU A 193 -19.64 5.08 6.78
C LEU A 193 -20.94 4.33 6.46
N LYS A 194 -21.36 3.37 7.29
CA LYS A 194 -22.54 2.52 7.03
C LYS A 194 -23.82 3.04 7.68
N ASN A 195 -23.71 3.83 8.77
CA ASN A 195 -24.88 4.35 9.46
C ASN A 195 -25.29 5.72 8.93
N SER A 196 -26.31 5.74 8.07
CA SER A 196 -26.83 6.97 7.45
C SER A 196 -27.27 8.03 8.45
N LYS A 197 -27.88 7.64 9.57
CA LYS A 197 -28.32 8.58 10.60
C LYS A 197 -27.14 9.29 11.27
N ASP A 198 -26.02 8.58 11.47
CA ASP A 198 -24.85 9.15 12.11
C ASP A 198 -24.11 10.11 11.19
N TYR A 199 -23.78 9.72 9.96
CA TYR A 199 -22.96 10.58 9.09
C TYR A 199 -23.73 11.76 8.46
N LEU A 200 -25.06 11.77 8.55
CA LEU A 200 -25.88 12.95 8.18
C LEU A 200 -25.96 13.98 9.31
N SER A 201 -25.86 13.56 10.57
CA SER A 201 -25.98 14.44 11.74
C SER A 201 -24.62 14.84 12.34
N LYS A 202 -23.56 14.10 12.02
CA LYS A 202 -22.21 14.26 12.58
C LYS A 202 -21.17 14.47 11.49
N ILE A 203 -20.06 15.10 11.85
CA ILE A 203 -18.92 15.28 10.95
C ILE A 203 -18.25 13.92 10.74
N LEU A 204 -18.17 13.48 9.49
CA LEU A 204 -17.57 12.21 9.10
C LEU A 204 -16.05 12.36 9.03
N VAL A 205 -15.31 11.67 9.91
CA VAL A 205 -13.85 11.70 9.94
C VAL A 205 -13.27 10.49 9.22
N LEU A 206 -12.51 10.73 8.15
CA LEU A 206 -11.86 9.70 7.36
C LEU A 206 -10.37 9.59 7.73
N ARG A 207 -9.91 8.38 8.05
CA ARG A 207 -8.51 8.06 8.38
C ARG A 207 -8.08 6.76 7.69
N GLY A 208 -6.77 6.57 7.56
CA GLY A 208 -6.17 5.34 7.02
C GLY A 208 -6.75 4.93 5.68
N ILE A 209 -7.16 3.66 5.56
CA ILE A 209 -7.72 3.09 4.33
C ILE A 209 -8.97 3.88 3.86
N LYS A 210 -9.83 4.30 4.78
CA LYS A 210 -11.05 5.08 4.46
C LYS A 210 -10.72 6.39 3.76
N ARG A 211 -9.66 7.07 4.19
CA ARG A 211 -9.15 8.29 3.56
C ARG A 211 -8.59 8.01 2.17
N VAL A 212 -7.80 6.95 2.02
CA VAL A 212 -7.20 6.56 0.74
C VAL A 212 -8.29 6.23 -0.30
N SER A 213 -9.34 5.49 0.10
CA SER A 213 -10.49 5.19 -0.75
C SER A 213 -11.21 6.46 -1.21
N TYR A 214 -11.51 7.36 -0.28
CA TYR A 214 -12.17 8.63 -0.59
C TYR A 214 -11.35 9.51 -1.54
N LYS A 215 -10.03 9.61 -1.31
CA LYS A 215 -9.12 10.34 -2.21
C LYS A 215 -8.95 9.68 -3.59
N ALA A 216 -9.12 8.36 -3.68
CA ALA A 216 -9.13 7.64 -4.95
C ALA A 216 -10.47 7.79 -5.70
N GLY A 217 -11.50 8.35 -5.06
CA GLY A 217 -12.84 8.45 -5.60
C GLY A 217 -13.57 7.12 -5.73
N ILE A 218 -13.22 6.17 -4.86
CA ILE A 218 -13.78 4.83 -4.78
C ILE A 218 -14.58 4.77 -3.47
N GLU A 219 -15.81 4.25 -3.54
CA GLU A 219 -16.61 3.98 -2.35
C GLU A 219 -15.94 2.90 -1.51
N LEU A 220 -16.06 3.00 -0.18
CA LEU A 220 -15.33 2.12 0.74
C LEU A 220 -15.65 0.65 0.51
N SER A 221 -16.94 0.34 0.26
CA SER A 221 -17.40 -1.03 0.00
C SER A 221 -16.76 -1.67 -1.24
N ASN A 222 -16.38 -0.85 -2.23
CA ASN A 222 -15.78 -1.34 -3.48
C ASN A 222 -14.25 -1.41 -3.41
N PHE A 223 -13.65 -1.01 -2.30
CA PHE A 223 -12.20 -0.86 -2.18
C PHE A 223 -11.47 -2.21 -2.30
N PHE A 224 -11.93 -3.24 -1.58
CA PHE A 224 -11.38 -4.59 -1.67
C PHE A 224 -11.54 -5.18 -3.08
N LEU A 225 -12.75 -5.11 -3.65
CA LEU A 225 -13.07 -5.65 -4.97
C LEU A 225 -12.25 -4.99 -6.09
N THR A 226 -11.95 -3.71 -5.96
CA THR A 226 -11.11 -2.99 -6.91
C THR A 226 -9.70 -3.59 -6.95
N GLY A 227 -9.02 -3.67 -5.80
CA GLY A 227 -7.67 -4.27 -5.75
C GLY A 227 -7.68 -5.74 -6.18
N PHE A 228 -8.63 -6.54 -5.69
CA PHE A 228 -8.78 -7.94 -6.08
C PHE A 228 -8.97 -8.14 -7.59
N SER A 229 -9.78 -7.29 -8.24
CA SER A 229 -9.98 -7.36 -9.68
C SER A 229 -8.72 -7.02 -10.47
N PHE A 230 -7.96 -6.01 -10.04
CA PHE A 230 -6.69 -5.67 -10.67
C PHE A 230 -5.64 -6.77 -10.52
N PHE A 231 -5.63 -7.48 -9.38
CA PHE A 231 -4.82 -8.69 -9.20
C PHE A 231 -5.15 -9.76 -10.26
N ILE A 232 -6.44 -10.07 -10.48
CA ILE A 232 -6.86 -11.04 -11.50
C ILE A 232 -6.46 -10.56 -12.90
N VAL A 233 -6.74 -9.31 -13.23
CA VAL A 233 -6.38 -8.71 -14.53
C VAL A 233 -4.89 -8.83 -14.79
N PHE A 234 -4.05 -8.54 -13.78
CA PHE A 234 -2.60 -8.63 -13.92
C PHE A 234 -2.11 -10.07 -14.18
N ILE A 235 -2.68 -11.06 -13.47
CA ILE A 235 -2.40 -12.49 -13.75
C ILE A 235 -2.81 -12.85 -15.19
N LEU A 236 -4.00 -12.45 -15.63
CA LEU A 236 -4.49 -12.72 -16.97
C LEU A 236 -3.60 -12.11 -18.04
N VAL A 237 -3.17 -10.85 -17.87
CA VAL A 237 -2.24 -10.17 -18.79
C VAL A 237 -0.92 -10.93 -18.90
N VAL A 238 -0.36 -11.43 -17.80
CA VAL A 238 0.88 -12.21 -17.81
C VAL A 238 0.68 -13.55 -18.54
N VAL A 239 -0.41 -14.27 -18.26
CA VAL A 239 -0.72 -15.55 -18.94
C VAL A 239 -0.93 -15.35 -20.43
N ILE A 240 -1.72 -14.35 -20.82
CA ILE A 240 -1.96 -13.99 -22.22
C ILE A 240 -0.64 -13.61 -22.89
N GLY A 241 0.21 -12.80 -22.24
CA GLY A 241 1.54 -12.43 -22.75
C GLY A 241 2.46 -13.63 -23.02
N PHE A 242 2.42 -14.65 -22.16
CA PHE A 242 3.16 -15.90 -22.39
C PHE A 242 2.60 -16.71 -23.57
N ILE A 243 1.27 -16.78 -23.70
CA ILE A 243 0.61 -17.49 -24.80
C ILE A 243 0.88 -16.79 -26.13
N THR A 244 0.75 -15.46 -26.19
CA THR A 244 1.03 -14.68 -27.40
C THR A 244 2.50 -14.83 -27.80
N PHE A 245 3.44 -14.74 -26.86
CA PHE A 245 4.86 -14.96 -27.14
C PHE A 245 5.12 -16.36 -27.70
N LYS A 246 4.49 -17.40 -27.13
CA LYS A 246 4.58 -18.78 -27.66
C LYS A 246 4.05 -18.92 -29.09
N ILE A 247 2.92 -18.26 -29.39
CA ILE A 247 2.34 -18.27 -30.75
C ILE A 247 3.26 -17.53 -31.72
N SER A 248 3.79 -16.37 -31.33
CA SER A 248 4.74 -15.59 -32.13
C SER A 248 5.97 -16.40 -32.49
N LEU A 249 6.58 -17.12 -31.54
CA LEU A 249 7.75 -17.96 -31.85
C LEU A 249 7.42 -19.09 -32.84
N LYS A 250 6.28 -19.76 -32.68
CA LYS A 250 5.82 -20.77 -33.66
C LYS A 250 5.60 -20.17 -35.04
N LEU A 251 5.20 -18.91 -35.12
CA LEU A 251 5.02 -18.19 -36.38
C LEU A 251 6.38 -17.88 -37.03
N LEU A 252 7.37 -17.41 -36.25
CA LEU A 252 8.73 -17.19 -36.74
C LEU A 252 9.37 -18.47 -37.30
N ASP A 253 9.12 -19.62 -36.65
CA ASP A 253 9.59 -20.93 -37.14
C ASP A 253 9.00 -21.29 -38.50
N ARG A 254 7.72 -20.96 -38.75
CA ARG A 254 7.10 -21.14 -40.09
C ARG A 254 7.77 -20.28 -41.16
N PHE A 255 8.19 -19.08 -40.80
CA PHE A 255 8.93 -18.17 -41.70
C PHE A 255 10.43 -18.51 -41.82
N LYS A 256 10.89 -19.64 -41.25
CA LYS A 256 12.30 -20.07 -41.23
C LYS A 256 13.26 -19.03 -40.63
N ILE A 257 12.78 -18.12 -39.78
CA ILE A 257 13.62 -17.17 -39.06
C ILE A 257 14.27 -17.90 -37.90
N LYS A 258 15.61 -17.85 -37.79
CA LYS A 258 16.36 -18.55 -36.73
C LYS A 258 15.98 -18.01 -35.35
N SER A 259 15.18 -18.77 -34.61
CA SER A 259 14.77 -18.49 -33.21
C SER A 259 15.64 -19.22 -32.17
N THR A 260 16.89 -19.58 -32.52
CA THR A 260 17.76 -20.41 -31.67
C THR A 260 17.99 -19.83 -30.28
N LYS A 261 17.94 -18.49 -30.15
CA LYS A 261 18.05 -17.76 -28.88
C LYS A 261 16.94 -18.08 -27.87
N TYR A 262 15.76 -18.50 -28.33
CA TYR A 262 14.60 -18.81 -27.49
C TYR A 262 14.29 -20.30 -27.41
N SER A 263 15.20 -21.17 -27.88
CA SER A 263 15.06 -22.63 -27.78
C SER A 263 14.79 -23.09 -26.34
N PHE A 264 15.45 -22.45 -25.36
CA PHE A 264 15.21 -22.68 -23.94
C PHE A 264 13.75 -22.48 -23.52
N PHE A 265 13.11 -21.42 -24.04
CA PHE A 265 11.69 -21.15 -23.78
C PHE A 265 10.79 -22.21 -24.42
N HIS A 266 11.05 -22.63 -25.66
CA HIS A 266 10.22 -23.64 -26.33
C HIS A 266 10.10 -24.95 -25.53
N VAL A 267 11.21 -25.41 -24.96
CA VAL A 267 11.26 -26.66 -24.16
C VAL A 267 10.61 -26.46 -22.79
N ASN A 268 10.90 -25.35 -22.11
CA ASN A 268 10.57 -25.16 -20.69
C ASN A 268 9.40 -24.20 -20.41
N TRP A 269 8.62 -23.80 -21.43
CA TRP A 269 7.63 -22.71 -21.33
C TRP A 269 6.65 -22.86 -20.16
N SER A 270 6.18 -24.08 -19.87
CA SER A 270 5.22 -24.34 -18.78
C SER A 270 5.85 -24.08 -17.40
N THR A 271 7.08 -24.53 -17.20
CA THR A 271 7.82 -24.28 -15.93
C THR A 271 8.18 -22.82 -15.76
N LEU A 272 8.52 -22.13 -16.86
CA LEU A 272 8.78 -20.68 -16.86
C LEU A 272 7.52 -19.87 -16.53
N LEU A 273 6.37 -20.24 -17.09
CA LEU A 273 5.08 -19.63 -16.76
C LEU A 273 4.74 -19.84 -15.28
N GLN A 274 4.95 -21.05 -14.73
CA GLN A 274 4.74 -21.29 -13.31
C GLN A 274 5.65 -20.41 -12.44
N GLY A 275 6.93 -20.27 -12.80
CA GLY A 275 7.88 -19.42 -12.07
C GLY A 275 7.55 -17.93 -12.14
N THR A 276 7.07 -17.43 -13.29
CA THR A 276 6.61 -16.04 -13.39
C THR A 276 5.33 -15.80 -12.60
N LEU A 277 4.39 -16.75 -12.59
CA LEU A 277 3.19 -16.66 -11.74
C LEU A 277 3.55 -16.59 -10.25
N TYR A 278 4.47 -17.42 -9.75
CA TYR A 278 4.96 -17.32 -8.37
C TYR A 278 5.58 -15.96 -8.07
N ARG A 279 6.33 -15.38 -9.03
CA ARG A 279 6.91 -14.04 -8.89
C ARG A 279 5.84 -12.96 -8.80
N VAL A 280 4.82 -13.03 -9.65
CA VAL A 280 3.69 -12.10 -9.66
C VAL A 280 2.91 -12.18 -8.35
N ILE A 281 2.57 -13.40 -7.91
CA ILE A 281 1.89 -13.64 -6.64
C ILE A 281 2.72 -13.09 -5.48
N PHE A 282 4.05 -13.25 -5.49
CA PHE A 282 4.91 -12.69 -4.45
C PHE A 282 4.91 -11.16 -4.42
N ILE A 283 4.91 -10.49 -5.59
CA ILE A 283 4.85 -9.02 -5.68
C ILE A 283 3.48 -8.49 -5.19
N ILE A 284 2.38 -9.14 -5.56
CA ILE A 284 1.02 -8.70 -5.20
C ILE A 284 0.65 -9.16 -3.78
N TYR A 285 1.44 -10.03 -3.16
CA TYR A 285 1.11 -10.59 -1.86
C TYR A 285 0.86 -9.53 -0.78
N SER A 286 1.65 -8.46 -0.73
CA SER A 286 1.48 -7.41 0.29
C SER A 286 0.13 -6.67 0.15
N GLU A 287 -0.30 -6.44 -1.09
CA GLU A 287 -1.58 -5.83 -1.43
C GLU A 287 -2.74 -6.75 -1.02
N ILE A 288 -2.77 -7.96 -1.57
CA ILE A 288 -3.94 -8.84 -1.41
C ILE A 288 -4.10 -9.31 0.04
N SER A 289 -3.00 -9.53 0.75
CA SER A 289 -3.05 -9.87 2.18
C SER A 289 -3.54 -8.71 3.02
N LEU A 290 -3.15 -7.46 2.72
CA LEU A 290 -3.63 -6.29 3.43
C LEU A 290 -5.13 -6.06 3.17
N LEU A 291 -5.54 -6.08 1.90
CA LEU A 291 -6.93 -5.82 1.50
C LEU A 291 -7.88 -6.91 2.03
N SER A 292 -7.48 -8.17 2.01
CA SER A 292 -8.29 -9.26 2.59
C SER A 292 -8.43 -9.12 4.11
N LEU A 293 -7.34 -8.81 4.83
CA LEU A 293 -7.39 -8.57 6.27
C LEU A 293 -8.24 -7.34 6.62
N TRP A 294 -8.22 -6.31 5.76
CA TRP A 294 -9.13 -5.18 5.88
C TRP A 294 -10.61 -5.59 5.71
N GLU A 295 -10.92 -6.41 4.69
CA GLU A 295 -12.28 -6.90 4.45
C GLU A 295 -12.81 -7.73 5.63
N PHE A 296 -11.95 -8.49 6.32
CA PHE A 296 -12.33 -9.22 7.54
C PHE A 296 -12.84 -8.28 8.66
N THR A 297 -12.36 -7.02 8.68
CA THR A 297 -12.80 -6.01 9.64
C THR A 297 -14.05 -5.25 9.19
N GLN A 298 -14.18 -4.94 7.89
CA GLN A 298 -15.32 -4.16 7.38
C GLN A 298 -16.59 -4.99 7.18
N LYS A 299 -16.46 -6.22 6.66
CA LYS A 299 -17.58 -7.11 6.32
C LYS A 299 -18.61 -6.37 5.44
N ASP A 300 -18.20 -5.99 4.23
CA ASP A 300 -19.04 -5.21 3.32
C ASP A 300 -20.12 -6.05 2.63
N SER A 301 -19.80 -7.30 2.30
CA SER A 301 -20.74 -8.31 1.81
C SER A 301 -20.33 -9.71 2.27
N ALA A 302 -21.30 -10.64 2.36
CA ALA A 302 -21.03 -12.05 2.63
C ALA A 302 -20.12 -12.67 1.54
N ALA A 303 -20.35 -12.33 0.28
CA ALA A 303 -19.54 -12.88 -0.82
C ALA A 303 -18.14 -12.27 -0.88
N ALA A 304 -18.01 -10.95 -0.71
CA ALA A 304 -16.72 -10.27 -0.65
C ALA A 304 -15.86 -10.80 0.51
N LEU A 305 -16.48 -11.09 1.67
CA LEU A 305 -15.79 -11.71 2.80
C LEU A 305 -15.29 -13.12 2.47
N VAL A 306 -16.10 -13.96 1.82
CA VAL A 306 -15.69 -15.31 1.42
C VAL A 306 -14.55 -15.25 0.40
N GLU A 307 -14.62 -14.36 -0.59
CA GLU A 307 -13.55 -14.13 -1.55
C GLU A 307 -12.26 -13.70 -0.86
N ALA A 308 -12.33 -12.74 0.07
CA ALA A 308 -11.19 -12.30 0.85
C ALA A 308 -10.53 -13.47 1.62
N ILE A 309 -11.33 -14.33 2.24
CA ILE A 309 -10.83 -15.49 3.00
C ILE A 309 -10.14 -16.49 2.07
N ILE A 310 -10.80 -16.85 0.96
CA ILE A 310 -10.27 -17.84 0.00
C ILE A 310 -8.98 -17.33 -0.61
N VAL A 311 -8.94 -16.09 -1.07
CA VAL A 311 -7.78 -15.51 -1.74
C VAL A 311 -6.61 -15.33 -0.78
N PHE A 312 -6.87 -14.91 0.46
CA PHE A 312 -5.87 -14.85 1.51
C PHE A 312 -5.25 -16.23 1.78
N ILE A 313 -6.08 -17.24 2.09
CA ILE A 313 -5.60 -18.59 2.38
C ILE A 313 -4.85 -19.18 1.18
N LEU A 314 -5.39 -19.03 -0.03
CA LEU A 314 -4.79 -19.55 -1.25
C LEU A 314 -3.42 -18.94 -1.52
N THR A 315 -3.30 -17.61 -1.48
CA THR A 315 -2.03 -16.92 -1.77
C THR A 315 -0.98 -17.18 -0.68
N THR A 316 -1.38 -17.15 0.59
CA THR A 316 -0.50 -17.49 1.72
C THR A 316 -0.07 -18.96 1.65
N ALA A 317 -0.95 -19.90 1.35
CA ALA A 317 -0.63 -21.32 1.23
C ALA A 317 0.29 -21.61 0.03
N LEU A 318 0.05 -20.99 -1.13
CA LEU A 318 0.89 -21.14 -2.31
C LEU A 318 2.33 -20.68 -2.02
N LEU A 319 2.51 -19.47 -1.48
CA LEU A 319 3.83 -18.92 -1.18
C LEU A 319 4.52 -19.68 -0.04
N SER A 320 3.80 -20.04 1.02
CA SER A 320 4.35 -20.85 2.12
C SER A 320 4.79 -22.23 1.62
N SER A 321 3.99 -22.87 0.76
CA SER A 321 4.34 -24.17 0.16
C SER A 321 5.59 -24.07 -0.73
N ALA A 322 5.74 -22.99 -1.50
CA ALA A 322 6.92 -22.74 -2.31
C ALA A 322 8.16 -22.56 -1.43
N GLY A 323 8.06 -21.73 -0.38
CA GLY A 323 9.13 -21.52 0.59
C GLY A 323 9.56 -22.81 1.30
N ILE A 324 8.61 -23.65 1.74
CA ILE A 324 8.90 -24.95 2.36
C ILE A 324 9.58 -25.90 1.37
N ARG A 325 9.15 -25.95 0.10
CA ARG A 325 9.79 -26.78 -0.93
C ARG A 325 11.24 -26.35 -1.18
N ILE A 326 11.48 -25.05 -1.31
CA ILE A 326 12.83 -24.48 -1.46
C ILE A 326 13.71 -24.82 -0.25
N TRP A 327 13.19 -24.64 0.96
CA TRP A 327 13.91 -24.96 2.20
C TRP A 327 14.24 -26.46 2.30
N ARG A 328 13.28 -27.35 2.03
CA ARG A 328 13.50 -28.81 2.01
C ARG A 328 14.55 -29.21 0.97
N GLN A 329 14.51 -28.61 -0.22
CA GLN A 329 15.48 -28.87 -1.28
C GLN A 329 16.89 -28.44 -0.88
N MET A 330 17.02 -27.30 -0.20
CA MET A 330 18.29 -26.80 0.34
C MET A 330 18.88 -27.74 1.40
N LEU A 331 18.05 -28.23 2.34
CA LEU A 331 18.49 -29.17 3.37
C LEU A 331 18.95 -30.51 2.76
N LYS A 332 18.23 -31.01 1.76
CA LYS A 332 18.65 -32.20 0.99
C LYS A 332 19.98 -31.98 0.30
N SER A 333 20.15 -30.85 -0.39
CA SER A 333 21.42 -30.50 -1.07
C SER A 333 22.60 -30.53 -0.11
N LYS A 334 22.44 -29.92 1.07
CA LYS A 334 23.48 -29.88 2.11
C LYS A 334 23.82 -31.28 2.64
N LYS A 335 22.81 -32.14 2.82
CA LYS A 335 23.00 -33.51 3.35
C LYS A 335 23.75 -34.42 2.37
N PHE A 336 23.43 -34.35 1.07
CA PHE A 336 24.00 -35.26 0.08
C PHE A 336 25.29 -34.77 -0.55
N PHE A 337 25.44 -33.45 -0.78
CA PHE A 337 26.55 -32.89 -1.55
C PHE A 337 27.44 -31.95 -0.73
N GLY A 338 27.18 -31.75 0.57
CA GLY A 338 27.90 -30.81 1.44
C GLY A 338 27.64 -29.32 1.13
N HIS A 339 27.18 -29.00 -0.08
CA HIS A 339 26.89 -27.65 -0.55
C HIS A 339 25.39 -27.40 -0.72
N GLN A 340 24.92 -26.25 -0.23
CA GLN A 340 23.50 -25.87 -0.30
C GLN A 340 23.03 -25.54 -1.71
N SER A 341 23.91 -25.13 -2.64
CA SER A 341 23.55 -24.67 -3.99
C SER A 341 23.29 -25.79 -5.00
N TYR A 342 23.90 -26.96 -4.84
CA TYR A 342 24.02 -27.95 -5.91
C TYR A 342 22.66 -28.41 -6.46
N LEU A 343 21.76 -28.84 -5.57
CA LEU A 343 20.43 -29.32 -5.97
C LEU A 343 19.47 -28.17 -6.36
N LEU A 344 19.72 -26.95 -5.86
CA LEU A 344 18.90 -25.77 -6.18
C LEU A 344 19.20 -25.23 -7.59
N PHE A 345 20.47 -25.19 -8.00
CA PHE A 345 20.85 -24.65 -9.30
C PHE A 345 21.13 -25.73 -10.35
N GLY A 346 21.36 -26.98 -9.92
CA GLY A 346 21.63 -28.11 -10.82
C GLY A 346 20.38 -28.75 -11.44
N ASN A 347 19.22 -28.67 -10.77
CA ASN A 347 17.96 -29.14 -11.34
C ASN A 347 17.28 -28.01 -12.12
N THR A 348 17.30 -28.09 -13.44
CA THR A 348 16.76 -27.07 -14.36
C THR A 348 15.26 -26.87 -14.22
N GLU A 349 14.49 -27.94 -13.99
CA GLU A 349 13.03 -27.87 -13.81
C GLU A 349 12.69 -27.13 -12.50
N PHE A 350 13.40 -27.45 -11.43
CA PHE A 350 13.24 -26.79 -10.13
C PHE A 350 13.65 -25.31 -10.19
N LEU A 351 14.78 -25.02 -10.85
CA LEU A 351 15.27 -23.66 -11.04
C LEU A 351 14.30 -22.83 -11.89
N ASN A 352 13.72 -23.39 -12.95
CA ASN A 352 12.76 -22.64 -13.77
C ASN A 352 11.46 -22.30 -13.03
N LYS A 353 11.02 -23.21 -12.15
CA LYS A 353 9.78 -23.06 -11.39
C LYS A 353 9.92 -22.17 -10.16
N PHE A 354 11.01 -22.30 -9.40
CA PHE A 354 11.18 -21.61 -8.12
C PHE A 354 12.35 -20.63 -8.11
N GLY A 355 13.22 -20.67 -9.12
CA GLY A 355 14.47 -19.93 -9.17
C GLY A 355 14.30 -18.44 -8.92
N PHE A 356 13.29 -17.80 -9.51
CA PHE A 356 13.06 -16.36 -9.31
C PHE A 356 12.85 -15.95 -7.85
N LEU A 357 12.27 -16.82 -7.02
CA LEU A 357 12.00 -16.49 -5.62
C LEU A 357 13.31 -16.44 -4.79
N TYR A 358 14.30 -17.28 -5.13
CA TYR A 358 15.53 -17.40 -4.34
C TYR A 358 16.81 -16.98 -5.04
N SER A 359 16.83 -16.84 -6.35
CA SER A 359 18.04 -16.52 -7.13
C SER A 359 18.61 -15.14 -6.80
N GLN A 360 17.78 -14.23 -6.29
CA GLN A 360 18.20 -12.92 -5.79
C GLN A 360 19.06 -12.99 -4.52
N PHE A 361 19.01 -14.12 -3.79
CA PHE A 361 19.75 -14.34 -2.56
C PHE A 361 21.00 -15.18 -2.82
N LYS A 362 21.98 -15.03 -1.93
CA LYS A 362 23.12 -15.96 -1.88
C LYS A 362 22.61 -17.36 -1.59
N SER A 363 23.24 -18.37 -2.19
CA SER A 363 22.88 -19.78 -2.01
C SER A 363 22.86 -20.24 -0.56
N THR A 364 23.68 -19.61 0.31
CA THR A 364 23.71 -19.91 1.75
C THR A 364 22.63 -19.20 2.57
N LYS A 365 21.97 -18.19 1.98
CA LYS A 365 21.01 -17.29 2.64
C LYS A 365 19.63 -17.31 1.97
N VAL A 366 19.30 -18.38 1.23
CA VAL A 366 18.00 -18.57 0.57
C VAL A 366 16.82 -18.49 1.55
N TRP A 367 17.05 -18.83 2.81
CA TRP A 367 16.09 -18.74 3.90
C TRP A 367 15.57 -17.33 4.17
N TRP A 368 16.29 -16.31 3.71
CA TRP A 368 15.84 -14.92 3.76
C TRP A 368 14.50 -14.71 3.04
N LEU A 369 14.17 -15.52 2.02
CA LEU A 369 12.85 -15.50 1.38
C LEU A 369 11.71 -15.64 2.40
N MET A 370 11.85 -16.54 3.38
CA MET A 370 10.85 -16.74 4.42
C MET A 370 10.75 -15.54 5.36
N ILE A 371 11.87 -14.86 5.65
CA ILE A 371 11.87 -13.63 6.44
C ILE A 371 11.15 -12.51 5.67
N THR A 372 11.46 -12.31 4.39
CA THR A 372 10.79 -11.29 3.57
C THR A 372 9.28 -11.55 3.49
N PHE A 373 8.88 -12.81 3.33
CA PHE A 373 7.47 -13.20 3.35
C PHE A 373 6.80 -12.91 4.70
N ALA A 374 7.45 -13.26 5.81
CA ALA A 374 6.95 -12.97 7.16
C ALA A 374 6.83 -11.47 7.41
N TYR A 375 7.81 -10.67 6.97
CA TYR A 375 7.80 -9.21 7.04
C TYR A 375 6.59 -8.63 6.28
N MET A 376 6.32 -9.08 5.06
CA MET A 376 5.14 -8.67 4.29
C MET A 376 3.84 -9.01 5.04
N LEU A 377 3.72 -10.24 5.56
CA LEU A 377 2.53 -10.68 6.29
C LEU A 377 2.29 -9.88 7.58
N ILE A 378 3.33 -9.70 8.41
CA ILE A 378 3.23 -8.96 9.67
C ILE A 378 2.76 -7.53 9.40
N ARG A 379 3.34 -6.90 8.37
CA ARG A 379 2.94 -5.55 7.97
C ARG A 379 1.50 -5.49 7.48
N SER A 380 1.06 -6.43 6.66
CA SER A 380 -0.33 -6.51 6.21
C SER A 380 -1.31 -6.70 7.37
N VAL A 381 -0.94 -7.49 8.39
CA VAL A 381 -1.73 -7.64 9.62
C VAL A 381 -1.82 -6.33 10.40
N LEU A 382 -0.70 -5.65 10.62
CA LEU A 382 -0.68 -4.36 11.33
C LEU A 382 -1.51 -3.31 10.58
N VAL A 383 -1.37 -3.19 9.26
CA VAL A 383 -2.09 -2.17 8.51
C VAL A 383 -3.55 -2.54 8.28
N GLY A 384 -3.87 -3.79 7.92
CA GLY A 384 -5.23 -4.22 7.63
C GLY A 384 -6.12 -4.33 8.87
N ALA A 385 -5.63 -4.93 9.96
CA ALA A 385 -6.46 -5.24 11.13
C ALA A 385 -6.54 -4.11 12.18
N LEU A 386 -5.48 -3.31 12.34
CA LEU A 386 -5.35 -2.34 13.45
C LEU A 386 -5.83 -0.91 13.12
N GLN A 387 -6.77 -0.76 12.18
CA GLN A 387 -7.23 0.55 11.69
C GLN A 387 -7.99 1.40 12.73
N THR A 388 -8.50 0.79 13.80
CA THR A 388 -9.12 1.50 14.94
C THR A 388 -8.07 2.09 15.90
N HIS A 389 -6.89 1.46 16.00
CA HIS A 389 -5.84 1.80 16.96
C HIS A 389 -4.62 2.41 16.25
N GLY A 390 -4.79 3.60 15.69
CA GLY A 390 -3.77 4.30 14.90
C GLY A 390 -2.40 4.48 15.58
N LYS A 391 -2.39 4.77 16.89
CA LYS A 391 -1.14 4.95 17.66
C LYS A 391 -0.32 3.66 17.72
N SER A 392 -0.95 2.56 18.15
CA SER A 392 -0.31 1.23 18.21
C SER A 392 0.08 0.74 16.83
N GLN A 393 -0.72 1.04 15.81
CA GLN A 393 -0.44 0.70 14.42
C GLN A 393 0.85 1.36 13.91
N SER A 394 1.02 2.68 14.08
CA SER A 394 2.23 3.39 13.65
C SER A 394 3.49 2.87 14.37
N VAL A 395 3.40 2.61 15.68
CA VAL A 395 4.53 2.04 16.45
C VAL A 395 4.89 0.64 15.94
N GLY A 396 3.90 -0.22 15.73
CA GLY A 396 4.12 -1.58 15.22
C GLY A 396 4.79 -1.60 13.84
N VAL A 397 4.34 -0.72 12.92
CA VAL A 397 4.95 -0.60 11.58
C VAL A 397 6.40 -0.11 11.70
N PHE A 398 6.66 0.93 12.51
CA PHE A 398 8.02 1.44 12.72
C PHE A 398 8.96 0.37 13.29
N LEU A 399 8.54 -0.37 14.32
CA LEU A 399 9.33 -1.46 14.89
C LEU A 399 9.60 -2.57 13.86
N THR A 400 8.61 -2.90 13.03
CA THR A 400 8.75 -3.91 11.98
C THR A 400 9.79 -3.48 10.93
N GLU A 401 9.76 -2.23 10.49
CA GLU A 401 10.77 -1.68 9.57
C GLU A 401 12.16 -1.64 10.20
N ALA A 402 12.26 -1.25 11.48
CA ALA A 402 13.53 -1.17 12.19
C ALA A 402 14.18 -2.56 12.34
N ILE A 403 13.41 -3.55 12.80
CA ILE A 403 13.86 -4.94 12.96
C ILE A 403 14.30 -5.51 11.61
N TYR A 404 13.49 -5.32 10.56
CA TYR A 404 13.83 -5.83 9.23
C TYR A 404 15.11 -5.20 8.68
N LEU A 405 15.29 -3.87 8.83
CA LEU A 405 16.50 -3.18 8.40
C LEU A 405 17.74 -3.65 9.18
N THR A 406 17.64 -3.82 10.50
CA THR A 406 18.75 -4.32 11.32
C THR A 406 19.18 -5.72 10.89
N LEU A 407 18.22 -6.63 10.70
CA LEU A 407 18.47 -7.98 10.20
C LEU A 407 19.09 -7.96 8.80
N LEU A 408 18.65 -7.04 7.94
CA LEU A 408 19.16 -6.89 6.58
C LEU A 408 20.60 -6.40 6.57
N CYS A 409 20.93 -5.39 7.38
CA CYS A 409 22.27 -4.83 7.53
C CYS A 409 23.27 -5.86 8.08
N TRP A 410 22.82 -6.70 9.01
CA TRP A 410 23.64 -7.77 9.59
C TRP A 410 23.86 -8.92 8.61
N THR A 411 22.78 -9.45 8.03
CA THR A 411 22.88 -10.67 7.21
C THR A 411 23.33 -10.43 5.79
N ARG A 412 23.04 -9.28 5.16
CA ARG A 412 23.40 -8.96 3.75
C ARG A 412 23.15 -10.16 2.80
N PRO A 413 21.87 -10.54 2.62
CA PRO A 413 21.46 -11.81 2.03
C PRO A 413 21.49 -11.82 0.50
N TYR A 414 21.47 -10.66 -0.16
CA TYR A 414 21.39 -10.57 -1.62
C TYR A 414 22.71 -11.00 -2.29
N MET A 415 22.61 -11.48 -3.53
CA MET A 415 23.70 -12.06 -4.32
C MET A 415 24.96 -11.18 -4.36
N ASP A 416 24.82 -9.91 -4.74
CA ASP A 416 25.93 -8.98 -4.95
C ASP A 416 25.98 -7.85 -3.91
N LYS A 417 27.15 -7.19 -3.76
CA LYS A 417 27.31 -6.03 -2.88
C LYS A 417 26.38 -4.88 -3.29
N ILE A 418 26.27 -4.60 -4.58
CA ILE A 418 25.42 -3.53 -5.13
C ILE A 418 23.95 -3.80 -4.81
N THR A 419 23.48 -5.05 -5.01
CA THR A 419 22.09 -5.42 -4.69
C THR A 419 21.79 -5.35 -3.21
N ASN A 420 22.75 -5.66 -2.33
CA ASN A 420 22.59 -5.42 -0.90
C ASN A 420 22.49 -3.93 -0.58
N ILE A 421 23.38 -3.09 -1.14
CA ILE A 421 23.33 -1.63 -0.94
C ILE A 421 21.97 -1.09 -1.39
N PHE A 422 21.52 -1.46 -2.59
CA PHE A 422 20.23 -1.02 -3.13
C PHE A 422 19.05 -1.34 -2.21
N ASN A 423 18.96 -2.58 -1.71
CA ASN A 423 17.88 -2.97 -0.81
C ASN A 423 18.01 -2.33 0.58
N ILE A 424 19.23 -2.16 1.11
CA ILE A 424 19.46 -1.45 2.38
C ILE A 424 19.00 0.01 2.25
N THR A 425 19.32 0.68 1.13
CA THR A 425 18.85 2.06 0.88
C THR A 425 17.34 2.15 0.84
N ILE A 426 16.66 1.23 0.14
CA ILE A 426 15.19 1.18 0.08
C ILE A 426 14.59 1.01 1.49
N HIS A 427 15.07 0.05 2.27
CA HIS A 427 14.54 -0.16 3.62
C HIS A 427 14.92 0.95 4.61
N SER A 428 16.05 1.63 4.40
CA SER A 428 16.39 2.85 5.13
C SER A 428 15.41 3.97 4.86
N LEU A 429 15.02 4.18 3.60
CA LEU A 429 13.98 5.15 3.24
C LEU A 429 12.63 4.75 3.84
N ASN A 430 12.28 3.47 3.80
CA ASN A 430 11.04 2.98 4.42
C ASN A 430 11.01 3.20 5.93
N LEU A 431 12.14 3.02 6.63
CA LEU A 431 12.25 3.30 8.05
C LEU A 431 12.07 4.78 8.37
N VAL A 432 12.71 5.66 7.58
CA VAL A 432 12.55 7.12 7.70
C VAL A 432 11.09 7.51 7.47
N ASN A 433 10.45 6.93 6.45
CA ASN A 433 9.04 7.17 6.17
C ASN A 433 8.14 6.69 7.33
N ALA A 434 8.39 5.49 7.87
CA ALA A 434 7.65 4.97 9.02
C ALA A 434 7.85 5.83 10.28
N PHE A 435 9.05 6.40 10.47
CA PHE A 435 9.35 7.33 11.57
C PHE A 435 8.50 8.60 11.47
N PHE A 436 8.34 9.20 10.29
CA PHE A 436 7.44 10.34 10.11
C PHE A 436 5.97 10.00 10.45
N PHE A 437 5.51 8.80 10.06
CA PHE A 437 4.17 8.31 10.42
C PHE A 437 3.97 8.05 11.92
N LEU A 438 5.05 7.85 12.67
CA LEU A 438 5.03 7.79 14.14
C LEU A 438 4.74 9.18 14.73
N PHE A 439 5.33 10.26 14.22
CA PHE A 439 4.96 11.63 14.62
C PHE A 439 3.50 11.92 14.31
N PHE A 440 3.07 11.64 13.08
CA PHE A 440 1.70 11.91 12.65
C PHE A 440 0.65 11.22 13.55
N SER A 441 1.01 10.10 14.19
CA SER A 441 0.13 9.35 15.13
C SER A 441 -0.26 10.11 16.40
N ASN A 442 0.37 11.25 16.67
CA ASN A 442 0.27 12.01 17.91
C ASN A 442 0.71 11.19 19.15
N LEU A 443 1.78 10.41 18.99
CA LEU A 443 2.37 9.63 20.10
C LEU A 443 3.09 10.54 21.10
N PHE A 444 3.84 11.53 20.60
CA PHE A 444 4.63 12.44 21.44
C PHE A 444 3.86 13.67 21.92
N GLN A 445 2.56 13.77 21.62
CA GLN A 445 1.69 14.91 21.97
C GLN A 445 2.25 16.26 21.52
N GLN A 446 2.97 16.28 20.39
CA GLN A 446 3.58 17.49 19.87
C GLN A 446 2.53 18.45 19.24
N PRO A 447 2.82 19.76 19.20
CA PRO A 447 1.95 20.71 18.51
C PRO A 447 1.73 20.33 17.04
N ILE A 448 0.51 20.52 16.53
CA ILE A 448 0.15 20.13 15.16
C ILE A 448 1.05 20.82 14.11
N ALA A 449 1.48 22.07 14.38
CA ALA A 449 2.38 22.81 13.52
C ALA A 449 3.68 22.05 13.21
N VAL A 450 4.20 21.29 14.19
CA VAL A 450 5.38 20.44 14.00
C VAL A 450 5.07 19.31 13.03
N SER A 451 3.90 18.69 13.14
CA SER A 451 3.46 17.63 12.23
C SER A 451 3.26 18.15 10.80
N SER A 452 2.70 19.35 10.63
CA SER A 452 2.54 19.97 9.31
C SER A 452 3.90 20.34 8.68
N PHE A 453 4.84 20.88 9.46
CA PHE A 453 6.22 21.13 8.99
C PHE A 453 6.93 19.83 8.61
N MET A 454 6.79 18.79 9.42
CA MET A 454 7.36 17.48 9.14
C MET A 454 6.77 16.85 7.87
N GLY A 455 5.51 17.16 7.54
CA GLY A 455 4.91 16.77 6.27
C GLY A 455 5.56 17.41 5.05
N ILE A 456 6.05 18.65 5.18
CA ILE A 456 6.82 19.33 4.13
C ILE A 456 8.19 18.63 3.98
N VAL A 457 8.87 18.33 5.08
CA VAL A 457 10.15 17.60 5.08
C VAL A 457 10.00 16.18 4.54
N PHE A 458 8.86 15.52 4.76
CA PHE A 458 8.60 14.20 4.19
C PHE A 458 8.54 14.21 2.65
N PHE A 459 8.07 15.31 2.07
CA PHE A 459 7.92 15.43 0.63
C PHE A 459 9.22 15.80 -0.10
N PHE A 460 10.04 16.66 0.51
CA PHE A 460 11.34 17.08 -0.03
C PHE A 460 12.44 16.05 0.27
#